data_AF-A0A7W1JIM6-F1
#
_entry.id   AF-A0A7W1JIM6-F1
#
_cell.length_a   1.000
_cell.length_b   1.000
_cell.length_c   1.000
_cell.angle_alpha   90.00
_cell.angle_beta   90.00
_cell.angle_gamma   90.00
#
_symmetry.space_group_name_H-M   'P 1'
#
loop_
_entity.id
_entity.type
_entity.pdbx_description
1 polymer ?
#
loop_
_entity_poly.entity_id
_entity_poly.type
_entity_poly.pdbx_seq_one_letter_code
_entity_poly.pdbx_strand_id
1 'polypeptide(L)' 'MLTGFRDALTKPVGRIHWAGTETDLGPASGFMDGAIRTGERAAAEILG' A
#
# COMPACT_ATOMS: atom_id res chain seq x y z
N MET A 1 6.36 10.65 10.11
CA MET A 1 5.23 10.26 9.23
C MET A 1 4.28 11.46 9.15
N LEU A 2 3.90 11.95 7.96
CA LEU A 2 3.44 13.35 7.82
C LEU A 2 1.91 13.59 7.80
N THR A 3 1.03 12.59 7.79
CA THR A 3 -0.42 12.82 7.97
C THR A 3 -1.12 11.63 8.63
N GLY A 4 -2.22 11.89 9.35
CA GLY A 4 -3.09 10.88 9.96
C GLY A 4 -4.00 10.13 8.96
N PHE A 5 -3.82 10.32 7.65
CA PHE A 5 -4.69 9.75 6.60
C PHE A 5 -4.24 8.36 6.11
N ARG A 6 -3.52 7.59 6.94
CA ARG A 6 -2.95 6.30 6.54
C ARG A 6 -4.01 5.32 6.02
N ASP A 7 -5.16 5.22 6.69
CA ASP A 7 -6.24 4.31 6.31
C ASP A 7 -6.87 4.64 4.96
N ALA A 8 -6.97 5.94 4.64
CA ALA A 8 -7.52 6.39 3.36
C ALA A 8 -6.59 6.02 2.18
N LEU A 9 -5.30 5.86 2.44
CA LEU A 9 -4.29 5.55 1.42
C LEU A 9 -4.13 4.04 1.16
N THR A 10 -4.63 3.17 2.04
CA THR A 10 -4.40 1.73 1.95
C THR A 10 -5.67 0.92 1.71
N LYS A 11 -6.84 1.46 2.07
CA LYS A 11 -8.13 0.77 1.93
C LYS A 11 -8.59 0.72 0.46
N PRO A 12 -8.84 -0.48 -0.09
CA PRO A 12 -9.40 -0.61 -1.43
C PRO A 12 -10.77 0.06 -1.57
N VAL A 13 -11.07 0.57 -2.76
CA VAL A 13 -12.38 1.13 -3.12
C VAL A 13 -12.94 0.34 -4.30
N GLY A 14 -13.90 -0.55 -4.02
CA GLY A 14 -14.42 -1.48 -5.03
C GLY A 14 -13.31 -2.38 -5.57
N ARG A 15 -13.02 -2.29 -6.87
CA ARG A 15 -11.94 -3.03 -7.55
C ARG A 15 -10.63 -2.23 -7.67
N ILE A 16 -10.55 -1.07 -7.03
CA ILE A 16 -9.36 -0.22 -7.04
C ILE A 16 -8.53 -0.55 -5.80
N HIS A 17 -7.32 -1.06 -6.03
CA HIS A 17 -6.35 -1.39 -5.00
C HIS A 17 -5.17 -0.42 -5.08
N TRP A 18 -4.60 -0.07 -3.93
CA TRP A 18 -3.50 0.90 -3.82
C TRP A 18 -2.17 0.19 -3.64
N ALA A 19 -1.13 0.61 -4.34
CA ALA A 19 0.25 0.17 -4.12
C ALA A 19 1.21 1.33 -4.36
N GLY A 20 2.30 1.36 -3.62
CA GLY A 20 3.25 2.46 -3.61
C GLY A 20 3.98 2.52 -2.27
N THR A 21 5.16 3.15 -2.25
CA THR A 21 6.01 3.15 -1.06
C THR A 21 5.29 3.73 0.17
N GLU A 22 4.46 4.74 -0.05
CA GLU A 22 3.68 5.48 0.94
C GLU A 22 2.55 4.64 1.56
N THR A 23 2.19 3.55 0.88
CA THR A 23 1.19 2.59 1.35
C THR A 23 1.80 1.45 2.17
N ASP A 24 3.13 1.41 2.31
CA ASP A 24 3.79 0.42 3.16
C ASP A 24 3.42 0.63 4.62
N LEU A 25 2.91 -0.42 5.25
CA LEU A 25 2.53 -0.42 6.67
C LEU A 25 3.75 -0.58 7.59
N GLY A 26 4.92 -0.89 7.04
CA GLY A 26 6.18 -1.06 7.74
C GLY A 26 7.14 0.13 7.63
N PRO A 27 8.43 -0.10 7.93
CA PRO A 27 9.47 0.94 7.91
C PRO A 27 9.97 1.28 6.50
N ALA A 28 9.56 0.55 5.46
CA ALA A 28 10.06 0.74 4.10
C ALA A 28 9.29 1.81 3.31
N SER A 29 8.45 2.60 3.99
CA SER A 29 7.81 3.77 3.39
C SER A 29 8.85 4.75 2.85
N GLY A 30 8.72 5.14 1.58
CA GLY A 30 9.70 5.97 0.86
C GLY A 30 10.88 5.20 0.26
N PHE A 31 10.94 3.87 0.40
CA PHE A 31 11.97 3.02 -0.20
C PHE A 31 11.38 2.07 -1.24
N MET A 32 12.21 1.62 -2.19
CA MET A 32 11.79 0.69 -3.24
C MET A 32 11.16 -0.60 -2.68
N ASP A 33 11.68 -1.13 -1.56
CA ASP A 33 11.12 -2.30 -0.88
C ASP A 33 9.66 -2.09 -0.46
N GLY A 34 9.29 -0.87 -0.06
CA GLY A 34 7.91 -0.53 0.25
C GLY A 34 7.00 -0.62 -0.97
N ALA A 35 7.46 -0.22 -2.16
CA ALA A 35 6.70 -0.37 -3.39
C ALA A 35 6.51 -1.84 -3.77
N ILE A 36 7.56 -2.66 -3.62
CA ILE A 36 7.51 -4.09 -3.95
C ILE A 36 6.49 -4.79 -3.03
N ARG A 37 6.64 -4.64 -1.72
CA ARG A 37 5.78 -5.29 -0.71
C ARG A 37 4.31 -4.90 -0.87
N THR A 38 4.05 -3.62 -1.13
CA THR A 38 2.68 -3.14 -1.29
C THR A 38 2.07 -3.59 -2.61
N GLY A 39 2.88 -3.74 -3.67
CA GLY A 39 2.47 -4.34 -4.94
C GLY A 39 2.12 -5.82 -4.81
N GLU A 40 2.94 -6.61 -4.11
CA GLU A 40 2.65 -8.02 -3.82
C GLU A 40 1.34 -8.19 -3.05
N ARG A 41 1.11 -7.35 -2.03
CA ARG A 41 -0.16 -7.32 -1.31
C ARG A 41 -1.32 -7.01 -2.24
N ALA A 42 -1.24 -5.96 -3.05
CA ALA A 42 -2.32 -5.57 -3.96
C ALA A 42 -2.63 -6.70 -4.96
N ALA A 43 -1.60 -7.38 -5.47
CA ALA A 43 -1.80 -8.55 -6.33
C ALA A 43 -2.53 -9.70 -5.60
N ALA A 44 -2.16 -10.00 -4.35
CA ALA A 44 -2.84 -11.00 -3.53
C ALA A 44 -4.30 -10.64 -3.25
N GLU A 45 -4.60 -9.36 -3.02
CA GLU A 45 -5.98 -8.87 -2.84
C GLU A 45 -6.85 -8.99 -4.10
N ILE A 46 -6.23 -8.95 -5.29
CA ILE A 46 -6.92 -9.10 -6.58
C ILE A 46 -7.14 -10.56 -6.96
N LEU A 47 -6.17 -11.43 -6.61
CA LEU A 47 -6.16 -12.84 -6.98
C LEU A 47 -6.91 -13.75 -5.99
N GLY A 48 -7.14 -13.28 -4.76
CA GLY A 48 -7.95 -13.95 -3.74
C GLY A 48 -9.45 -13.73 -3.93
#